data_AF-A0A1Y4CS05-F1
#
_entry.id   AF-A0A1Y4CS05-F1
#
_cell.length_a   1.000
_cell.length_b   1.000
_cell.length_c   1.000
_cell.angle_alpha   90.00
_cell.angle_beta   90.00
_cell.angle_gamma   90.00
#
_symmetry.space_group_name_H-M   'P 1'
#
loop_
_entity.id
_entity.type
_entity.pdbx_description
1 polymer ?
#
loop_
_entity_poly.entity_id
_entity_poly.type
_entity_poly.pdbx_seq_one_letter_code
_entity_poly.pdbx_strand_id
1 'polypeptide(L)'
;MHAGTAGPFSPALDPRSGACLPECARYGTVCPTHAILPLPLSEKRWARVGIATLKKNLCLAWAEDKRCMVCKEKCPYGAVNVVVQPGHVAAVPVVDETRCYGCGFCEHHCPKPVSAIVVEARGALCLAEGLDFEKDARRRGLRLDATKLPLTMRQCRIWTGLGRLLAFSNRGLAQPRSGRQACP
;
A
#
# COMPACT_ATOMS: atom_id res chain seq x y z
N MET A 1 5.54 -5.43 6.25
CA MET A 1 4.45 -5.94 7.11
C MET A 1 4.37 -7.45 6.98
N HIS A 2 4.52 -8.17 8.08
CA HIS A 2 4.31 -9.62 8.11
C HIS A 2 2.95 -9.89 8.75
N ALA A 3 2.11 -10.69 8.09
CA ALA A 3 0.87 -11.17 8.67
C ALA A 3 1.17 -12.27 9.70
N GLY A 4 1.48 -11.91 10.95
CA GLY A 4 1.67 -12.87 12.05
C GLY A 4 2.73 -13.95 11.81
N THR A 5 2.58 -15.12 12.45
CA THR A 5 3.40 -16.34 12.31
C THR A 5 3.30 -16.99 10.91
N ALA A 6 3.20 -16.17 9.87
CA ALA A 6 3.35 -16.57 8.49
C ALA A 6 4.68 -17.32 8.35
N GLY A 7 4.61 -18.62 8.03
CA GLY A 7 5.78 -19.47 7.87
C GLY A 7 6.78 -18.89 6.86
N PRO A 8 8.03 -19.39 6.82
CA PRO A 8 9.16 -18.78 6.08
C PRO A 8 8.94 -18.55 4.58
N PHE A 9 7.86 -19.09 4.00
CA PHE A 9 7.49 -18.98 2.60
C PHE A 9 6.29 -18.06 2.32
N SER A 10 5.73 -17.41 3.33
CA SER A 10 4.61 -16.48 3.14
C SER A 10 5.11 -15.18 2.49
N PRO A 11 4.48 -14.73 1.41
CA PRO A 11 4.88 -13.48 0.78
C PRO A 11 4.53 -12.31 1.71
N ALA A 12 5.38 -11.30 1.74
CA ALA A 12 5.21 -10.12 2.59
C ALA A 12 5.39 -8.84 1.78
N LEU A 13 4.60 -7.82 2.09
CA LEU A 13 4.80 -6.49 1.53
C LEU A 13 5.91 -5.78 2.32
N ASP A 14 7.00 -5.46 1.63
CA ASP A 14 8.02 -4.53 2.12
C ASP A 14 7.97 -3.23 1.28
N PRO A 15 7.26 -2.20 1.76
CA PRO A 15 7.17 -0.91 1.09
C PRO A 15 8.52 -0.27 0.78
N ARG A 16 9.55 -0.52 1.60
CA ARG A 16 10.86 0.11 1.41
C ARG A 16 11.57 -0.47 0.20
N SER A 17 11.51 -1.78 0.01
CA SER A 17 12.06 -2.48 -1.17
C SER A 17 11.21 -2.31 -2.42
N GLY A 18 9.89 -2.13 -2.29
CA GLY A 18 9.00 -1.87 -3.42
C GLY A 18 7.55 -1.63 -3.03
N ALA A 19 6.92 -0.65 -3.67
CA ALA A 19 5.52 -0.32 -3.43
C ALA A 19 4.55 -1.38 -4.01
N CYS A 20 3.41 -1.57 -3.35
CA CYS A 20 2.29 -2.34 -3.87
C CYS A 20 1.65 -1.59 -5.04
N LEU A 21 1.75 -2.16 -6.24
CA LEU A 21 1.10 -1.61 -7.43
C LEU A 21 -0.41 -1.86 -7.38
N PRO A 22 -1.27 -0.85 -7.61
CA PRO A 22 -2.73 -1.01 -7.64
C PRO A 22 -3.18 -2.11 -8.60
N GLU A 23 -2.54 -2.22 -9.76
CA GLU A 23 -2.82 -3.24 -10.79
C GLU A 23 -2.16 -4.62 -10.54
N CYS A 24 -1.52 -4.85 -9.38
CA CYS A 24 -0.90 -6.17 -9.11
C CYS A 24 -1.89 -7.29 -8.71
N ALA A 25 -2.19 -7.67 -7.47
CA ALA A 25 -2.97 -8.89 -7.11
C ALA A 25 -2.26 -10.26 -7.24
N ARG A 26 -1.01 -10.31 -7.72
CA ARG A 26 -0.24 -11.57 -7.78
C ARG A 26 0.07 -12.19 -6.41
N TYR A 27 0.18 -11.39 -5.35
CA TYR A 27 0.42 -11.85 -3.98
C TYR A 27 -0.60 -12.92 -3.52
N GLY A 28 -1.88 -12.76 -3.85
CA GLY A 28 -2.91 -13.74 -3.50
C GLY A 28 -2.81 -15.07 -4.26
N THR A 29 -2.12 -15.10 -5.41
CA THR A 29 -1.91 -16.34 -6.19
C THR A 29 -0.66 -17.12 -5.80
N VAL A 30 0.26 -16.50 -5.07
CA VAL A 30 1.52 -17.12 -4.64
C VAL A 30 1.57 -17.42 -3.14
N CYS A 31 0.57 -16.96 -2.38
CA CYS A 31 0.49 -17.17 -0.94
C CYS A 31 0.11 -18.63 -0.64
N PRO A 32 1.02 -19.46 -0.09
CA PRO A 32 0.74 -20.88 0.13
C PRO A 32 -0.27 -21.12 1.26
N THR A 33 -0.38 -20.17 2.20
CA THR A 33 -1.28 -20.26 3.36
C THR A 33 -2.67 -19.70 3.09
N HIS A 34 -2.87 -19.04 1.95
CA HIS A 34 -4.06 -18.22 1.66
C HIS A 34 -4.34 -17.13 2.72
N ALA A 35 -3.30 -16.65 3.40
CA ALA A 35 -3.41 -15.46 4.25
C ALA A 35 -3.67 -14.17 3.44
N ILE A 36 -3.31 -14.20 2.15
CA ILE A 36 -3.68 -13.18 1.16
C ILE A 36 -4.59 -13.82 0.12
N LEU A 37 -5.81 -13.31 -0.02
CA LEU A 37 -6.75 -13.86 -0.98
C LEU A 37 -6.43 -13.39 -2.42
N PRO A 38 -6.62 -14.28 -3.40
CA PRO A 38 -6.56 -13.98 -4.82
C PRO A 38 -7.78 -13.15 -5.24
N LEU A 39 -7.68 -11.82 -5.09
CA LEU A 39 -8.76 -10.90 -5.45
C LEU A 39 -8.68 -10.48 -6.93
N PRO A 40 -9.82 -10.37 -7.65
CA PRO A 40 -9.85 -9.71 -8.95
C PRO A 40 -9.43 -8.23 -8.80
N LEU A 41 -8.91 -7.64 -9.88
CA LEU A 41 -8.40 -6.26 -9.85
C LEU A 41 -9.47 -5.22 -9.49
N SER A 42 -10.75 -5.50 -9.69
CA SER A 42 -11.85 -4.64 -9.26
C SER A 42 -11.92 -4.56 -7.73
N GLU A 43 -12.04 -5.71 -7.06
CA GLU A 43 -12.09 -5.84 -5.60
C GLU A 43 -10.79 -5.36 -4.94
N LYS A 44 -9.65 -5.76 -5.51
CA LYS A 44 -8.33 -5.47 -4.95
C LYS A 44 -8.03 -3.97 -4.83
N ARG A 45 -8.60 -3.13 -5.71
CA ARG A 45 -8.46 -1.66 -5.63
C ARG A 45 -9.11 -1.07 -4.38
N TRP A 46 -10.12 -1.75 -3.85
CA TRP A 46 -10.84 -1.37 -2.62
C TRP A 46 -10.30 -2.05 -1.37
N ALA A 47 -9.51 -3.11 -1.53
CA ALA A 47 -8.87 -3.84 -0.45
C ALA A 47 -7.68 -3.06 0.14
N ARG A 48 -7.97 -2.11 1.03
CA ARG A 48 -6.96 -1.33 1.76
C ARG A 48 -5.99 -2.25 2.51
N VAL A 49 -4.69 -2.04 2.32
CA VAL A 49 -3.62 -2.82 2.96
C VAL A 49 -3.18 -2.19 4.28
N GLY A 50 -3.34 -0.88 4.45
CA GLY A 50 -2.95 -0.20 5.67
C GLY A 50 -3.02 1.32 5.55
N ILE A 51 -2.38 2.01 6.48
CA ILE A 51 -2.33 3.48 6.54
C ILE A 51 -0.88 3.93 6.67
N ALA A 52 -0.53 4.98 5.92
CA ALA A 52 0.78 5.62 6.03
C ALA A 52 0.79 6.58 7.23
N THR A 53 1.76 6.38 8.12
CA THR A 53 2.00 7.19 9.32
C THR A 53 3.29 7.99 9.13
N LEU A 54 3.21 9.30 9.35
CA LEU A 54 4.34 10.21 9.19
C LEU A 54 5.04 10.45 10.54
N LYS A 55 6.33 10.13 10.61
CA LYS A 55 7.23 10.45 11.72
C LYS A 55 7.76 11.86 11.56
N LYS A 56 7.09 12.83 12.21
CA LYS A 56 7.39 14.26 12.08
C LYS A 56 8.86 14.60 12.40
N ASN A 57 9.43 13.96 13.40
CA ASN A 57 10.82 14.13 13.82
C ASN A 57 11.87 13.67 12.79
N LEU A 58 11.49 12.86 11.79
CA LEU A 58 12.39 12.39 10.73
C LEU A 58 12.14 13.08 9.39
N CYS A 59 10.97 13.67 9.20
CA CYS A 59 10.54 14.22 7.92
C CYS A 59 11.30 15.52 7.62
N LEU A 60 11.83 15.66 6.40
CA LEU A 60 12.55 16.86 5.97
C LEU A 60 11.71 18.15 6.12
N ALA A 61 10.41 18.08 5.80
CA ALA A 61 9.54 19.25 5.89
C ALA A 61 9.14 19.57 7.34
N TRP A 62 8.92 18.57 8.19
CA TRP A 62 8.53 18.79 9.59
C TRP A 62 9.71 19.06 10.53
N ALA A 63 10.81 18.32 10.40
CA ALA A 63 11.95 18.40 11.32
C ALA A 63 12.99 19.43 10.89
N GLU A 64 13.21 19.60 9.58
CA GLU A 64 14.28 20.43 9.03
C GLU A 64 13.75 21.66 8.25
N ASP A 65 12.42 21.83 8.20
CA ASP A 65 11.73 22.90 7.45
C ASP A 65 12.16 23.03 5.98
N LYS A 66 12.54 21.89 5.38
CA LYS A 66 12.96 21.80 3.97
C LYS A 66 11.79 21.43 3.07
N ARG A 67 11.68 22.11 1.92
CA ARG A 67 10.64 21.84 0.91
C ARG A 67 10.81 20.44 0.29
N CYS A 68 10.09 19.46 0.81
CA CYS A 68 10.07 18.07 0.31
C CYS A 68 8.63 17.65 -0.05
N MET A 69 8.38 17.39 -1.33
CA MET A 69 7.04 17.10 -1.88
C MET A 69 6.89 15.66 -2.40
N VAL A 70 7.91 14.81 -2.21
CA VAL A 70 8.00 13.48 -2.84
C VAL A 70 6.79 12.60 -2.51
N CYS A 71 6.33 12.59 -1.26
CA CYS A 71 5.19 11.79 -0.86
C CYS A 71 3.87 12.23 -1.54
N LYS A 72 3.68 13.54 -1.78
CA LYS A 72 2.53 14.09 -2.53
C LYS A 72 2.60 13.71 -3.99
N GLU A 73 3.78 13.82 -4.60
CA GLU A 73 3.99 13.56 -6.02
C GLU A 73 3.85 12.07 -6.35
N LYS A 74 4.40 11.20 -5.50
CA LYS A 74 4.44 9.75 -5.74
C LYS A 74 3.19 9.01 -5.29
N CYS A 75 2.27 9.63 -4.53
CA CYS A 75 1.05 8.98 -4.09
C CYS A 75 0.03 8.80 -5.24
N PRO A 76 -0.30 7.58 -5.67
CA PRO A 76 -1.24 7.36 -6.78
C PRO A 76 -2.70 7.63 -6.40
N TYR A 77 -3.03 7.57 -5.10
CA TYR A 77 -4.38 7.81 -4.56
C TYR A 77 -4.64 9.27 -4.19
N GLY A 78 -3.61 10.13 -4.27
CA GLY A 78 -3.71 11.51 -3.79
C GLY A 78 -3.98 11.63 -2.29
N ALA A 79 -3.60 10.61 -1.51
CA ALA A 79 -3.84 10.51 -0.07
C ALA A 79 -2.89 11.34 0.80
N VAL A 80 -1.88 11.99 0.20
CA VAL A 80 -1.02 12.92 0.93
C VAL A 80 -1.42 14.32 0.49
N ASN A 81 -1.67 15.20 1.45
CA ASN A 81 -1.89 16.62 1.25
C ASN A 81 -0.71 17.40 1.80
N VAL A 82 -0.51 18.61 1.31
CA VAL A 82 0.53 19.49 1.78
C VAL A 82 -0.14 20.77 2.24
N VAL A 83 0.12 21.14 3.48
CA VAL A 83 -0.55 22.25 4.16
C VAL A 83 0.50 23.16 4.76
N VAL A 84 0.20 24.45 4.82
CA VAL A 84 1.02 25.40 5.57
C VAL A 84 0.65 25.23 7.05
N GLN A 85 1.66 25.11 7.92
CA GLN A 85 1.46 24.99 9.36
C GLN A 85 2.14 26.16 10.07
N PRO A 86 1.53 26.71 11.14
CA PRO A 86 2.19 27.71 11.96
C PRO A 86 3.54 27.20 12.48
N GLY A 87 4.58 28.04 12.37
CA GLY A 87 5.94 27.68 12.79
C GLY A 87 6.77 26.91 11.76
N HIS A 88 6.25 26.68 10.55
CA HIS A 88 6.99 26.10 9.44
C HIS A 88 6.97 27.03 8.22
N VAL A 89 8.14 27.31 7.64
CA VAL A 89 8.27 28.05 6.39
C VAL A 89 7.93 27.15 5.20
N ALA A 90 8.34 25.88 5.28
CA ALA A 90 7.97 24.88 4.27
C ALA A 90 6.57 24.34 4.54
N ALA A 91 5.81 24.12 3.45
CA ALA A 91 4.55 23.40 3.57
C ALA A 91 4.82 21.93 3.90
N VAL A 92 4.06 21.39 4.85
CA VAL A 92 4.32 20.08 5.45
C VAL A 92 3.29 19.03 4.99
N PRO A 93 3.70 17.76 4.81
CA PRO A 93 2.80 16.72 4.37
C PRO A 93 1.92 16.22 5.52
N VAL A 94 0.65 15.94 5.20
CA VAL A 94 -0.37 15.32 6.07
C VAL A 94 -1.07 14.22 5.29
N VAL A 95 -1.25 13.06 5.90
CA VAL A 95 -1.91 11.91 5.26
C VAL A 95 -3.42 11.98 5.51
N ASP A 96 -4.20 11.94 4.43
CA ASP A 96 -5.64 11.71 4.44
C ASP A 96 -5.91 10.20 4.52
N GLU A 97 -6.24 9.73 5.72
CA GLU A 97 -6.53 8.33 5.99
C GLU A 97 -7.75 7.80 5.22
N THR A 98 -8.67 8.65 4.75
CA THR A 98 -9.84 8.19 3.98
C THR A 98 -9.47 7.76 2.56
N ARG A 99 -8.36 8.29 2.04
CA ARG A 99 -7.85 8.01 0.69
C ARG A 99 -6.62 7.10 0.69
N CYS A 100 -5.99 6.92 1.85
CA CYS A 100 -4.78 6.10 1.95
C CYS A 100 -5.11 4.63 1.73
N TYR A 101 -4.56 4.03 0.69
CA TYR A 101 -4.68 2.58 0.44
C TYR A 101 -3.67 1.76 1.24
N GLY A 102 -2.54 2.38 1.65
CA GLY A 102 -1.42 1.66 2.25
C GLY A 102 -0.46 1.04 1.22
N CYS A 103 -0.38 1.60 0.01
CA CYS A 103 0.43 1.04 -1.08
C CYS A 103 1.95 1.15 -0.90
N GLY A 104 2.45 1.98 0.00
CA GLY A 104 3.90 2.10 0.23
C GLY A 104 4.69 2.99 -0.72
N PHE A 105 4.07 3.60 -1.74
CA PHE A 105 4.77 4.50 -2.68
C PHE A 105 5.51 5.65 -1.99
N CYS A 106 4.91 6.22 -0.95
CA CYS A 106 5.51 7.31 -0.19
C CYS A 106 6.71 6.86 0.67
N GLU A 107 6.68 5.65 1.20
CA GLU A 107 7.77 5.06 1.99
C GLU A 107 8.94 4.64 1.10
N HIS A 108 8.64 3.98 -0.03
CA HIS A 108 9.64 3.55 -1.01
C HIS A 108 10.48 4.73 -1.51
N HIS A 109 9.82 5.83 -1.88
CA HIS A 109 10.48 7.00 -2.45
C HIS A 109 10.99 8.00 -1.39
N CYS A 110 10.82 7.72 -0.10
CA CYS A 110 11.30 8.64 0.93
C CYS A 110 12.83 8.78 0.85
N PRO A 111 13.38 9.99 0.64
CA PRO A 111 14.81 10.18 0.41
C PRO A 111 15.66 10.05 1.67
N LYS A 112 15.04 10.03 2.87
CA LYS A 112 15.78 9.81 4.12
C LYS A 112 16.29 8.37 4.17
N PRO A 113 17.48 8.12 4.76
CA PRO A 113 18.00 6.76 4.94
C PRO A 113 17.02 5.86 5.71
N VAL A 114 16.51 6.38 6.83
CA VAL A 114 15.36 5.84 7.56
C VAL A 114 14.11 6.57 7.09
N SER A 115 13.14 5.85 6.55
CA SER A 115 11.94 6.48 6.01
C SER A 115 11.20 7.27 7.09
N ALA A 116 10.86 8.52 6.77
CA ALA A 116 10.06 9.39 7.62
C ALA A 116 8.56 9.10 7.53
N ILE A 117 8.13 8.34 6.53
CA ILE A 117 6.74 7.89 6.37
C ILE A 117 6.73 6.39 6.25
N VAL A 118 5.98 5.71 7.12
CA VAL A 118 5.94 4.25 7.21
C VAL A 118 4.51 3.79 7.05
N VAL A 119 4.28 2.74 6.28
CA VAL A 119 2.97 2.13 6.20
C VAL A 119 2.83 1.11 7.32
N GLU A 120 1.73 1.18 8.05
CA GLU A 120 1.35 0.26 9.11
C GLU A 120 0.07 -0.48 8.71
N ALA A 121 -0.06 -1.75 9.10
CA ALA A 121 -1.22 -2.59 8.77
C ALA A 121 -2.52 -2.12 9.47
N ARG A 122 -2.45 -1.06 10.28
CA ARG A 122 -3.62 -0.46 10.91
C ARG A 122 -4.62 -0.02 9.84
N GLY A 123 -5.89 -0.30 10.09
CA GLY A 123 -6.96 0.01 9.14
C GLY A 123 -6.93 -0.82 7.86
N ALA A 124 -6.14 -1.89 7.78
CA ALA A 124 -6.26 -2.87 6.70
C ALA A 124 -7.69 -3.41 6.65
N LEU A 125 -8.24 -3.49 5.44
CA LEU A 125 -9.57 -4.04 5.20
C LEU A 125 -9.41 -5.52 4.87
N CYS A 126 -9.63 -6.37 5.87
CA CYS A 126 -9.60 -7.83 5.71
C CYS A 126 -11.02 -8.37 5.79
N LEU A 127 -11.48 -9.00 4.71
CA LEU A 127 -12.83 -9.55 4.61
C LEU A 127 -12.78 -11.05 4.35
N ALA A 128 -13.90 -11.73 4.63
CA ALA A 128 -14.11 -13.10 4.19
C ALA A 128 -14.26 -13.16 2.66
N GLU A 129 -13.78 -14.25 2.07
CA GLU A 129 -13.96 -14.52 0.64
C GLU A 129 -15.45 -14.44 0.25
N GLY A 130 -15.74 -13.72 -0.85
CA GLY A 130 -17.10 -13.49 -1.33
C GLY A 130 -17.81 -12.25 -0.76
N LEU A 131 -17.18 -11.52 0.17
CA LEU A 131 -17.65 -10.20 0.58
C LEU A 131 -17.12 -9.12 -0.37
N ASP A 132 -17.98 -8.14 -0.65
CA ASP A 132 -17.73 -7.01 -1.54
C ASP A 132 -16.86 -5.93 -0.85
N PHE A 133 -15.60 -5.81 -1.28
CA PHE A 133 -14.66 -4.85 -0.73
C PHE A 133 -15.05 -3.41 -1.06
N GLU A 134 -15.65 -3.15 -2.22
CA GLU A 134 -16.08 -1.81 -2.61
C GLU A 134 -17.19 -1.31 -1.68
N LYS A 135 -18.21 -2.13 -1.47
CA LYS A 135 -19.34 -1.81 -0.60
C LYS A 135 -18.90 -1.58 0.84
N ASP A 136 -17.99 -2.41 1.37
CA ASP A 136 -17.50 -2.25 2.73
C ASP A 136 -16.57 -1.04 2.89
N ALA A 137 -15.67 -0.81 1.92
CA ALA A 137 -14.82 0.38 1.90
C ALA A 137 -15.65 1.67 1.88
N ARG A 138 -16.68 1.75 1.02
CA ARG A 138 -17.59 2.90 0.97
C ARG A 138 -18.38 3.08 2.26
N ARG A 139 -18.85 2.00 2.87
CA ARG A 139 -19.55 2.04 4.18
C ARG A 139 -18.66 2.62 5.28
N ARG A 140 -17.36 2.36 5.22
CA ARG A 140 -16.34 2.92 6.14
C ARG A 140 -15.88 4.33 5.74
N GLY A 141 -16.48 4.95 4.72
CA GLY A 141 -16.14 6.29 4.24
C GLY A 141 -14.83 6.36 3.45
N LEU A 142 -14.33 5.24 2.94
CA LEU A 142 -13.08 5.20 2.18
C LEU A 142 -13.31 5.63 0.73
N ARG A 143 -12.38 6.43 0.20
CA ARG A 143 -12.37 6.95 -1.17
C ARG A 143 -11.07 6.52 -1.84
N LEU A 144 -11.05 5.27 -2.31
CA LEU A 144 -9.83 4.58 -2.79
C LEU A 144 -9.67 4.62 -4.31
N ASP A 145 -10.14 5.69 -4.94
CA ASP A 145 -10.02 5.89 -6.37
C ASP A 145 -8.56 6.24 -6.72
N ALA A 146 -7.86 5.33 -7.41
CA ALA A 146 -6.51 5.62 -7.90
C ALA A 146 -6.60 6.69 -8.99
N THR A 147 -6.11 7.90 -8.70
CA THR A 147 -6.23 9.09 -9.56
C THR A 147 -5.05 9.28 -10.50
N LYS A 148 -3.91 8.69 -10.17
CA LYS A 148 -2.66 8.81 -10.94
C LYS A 148 -2.06 7.42 -11.07
N LEU A 149 -2.38 6.73 -12.16
CA LEU A 149 -1.71 5.48 -12.48
C LEU A 149 -0.91 5.63 -13.78
N PRO A 150 0.43 5.51 -13.76
CA PRO A 150 1.17 5.45 -15.00
C PRO A 150 0.83 4.12 -15.68
N LEU A 151 0.23 4.21 -16.87
CA LEU A 151 -0.13 3.08 -17.77
C LEU A 151 1.07 2.17 -18.16
N THR A 152 2.28 2.49 -17.70
CA THR A 152 3.55 1.92 -18.18
C THR A 152 4.26 0.98 -17.20
N MET A 153 3.79 0.79 -15.96
CA MET A 153 4.39 -0.19 -15.02
C MET A 153 3.55 -1.46 -14.86
N ARG A 154 3.57 -2.31 -15.90
CA ARG A 154 2.90 -3.63 -15.92
C ARG A 154 3.74 -4.79 -15.33
N GLN A 155 4.82 -4.51 -14.60
CA GLN A 155 5.64 -5.55 -13.97
C GLN A 155 5.39 -5.56 -12.47
N CYS A 156 4.62 -6.54 -12.01
CA CYS A 156 4.49 -6.78 -10.59
C CYS A 156 5.78 -7.42 -10.07
N ARG A 157 6.38 -6.79 -9.06
CA ARG A 157 7.55 -7.29 -8.35
C ARG A 157 7.08 -7.89 -7.03
N ILE A 158 7.29 -9.20 -6.86
CA ILE A 158 6.96 -9.90 -5.61
C ILE A 158 8.24 -10.16 -4.83
N TRP A 159 8.20 -9.84 -3.54
CA TRP A 159 9.23 -10.26 -2.61
C TRP A 159 8.90 -11.65 -2.08
N THR A 160 9.73 -12.62 -2.42
CA THR A 160 9.60 -13.99 -1.89
C THR A 160 10.49 -14.16 -0.66
N GLY A 161 10.15 -15.08 0.24
CA GLY A 161 10.91 -15.35 1.48
C GLY A 161 12.38 -15.74 1.30
N LEU A 162 12.86 -15.85 0.05
CA LEU A 162 14.25 -16.08 -0.35
C LEU A 162 15.03 -14.76 -0.61
N GLY A 163 14.46 -13.59 -0.34
CA GLY A 163 15.12 -12.30 -0.55
C GLY A 163 15.32 -11.91 -2.02
N ARG A 164 14.65 -12.59 -2.95
CA ARG A 164 14.70 -12.29 -4.39
C ARG A 164 13.46 -11.56 -4.87
N LEU A 165 13.69 -10.50 -5.62
CA LEU A 165 12.66 -9.74 -6.34
C LEU A 165 12.36 -10.46 -7.66
N LEU A 166 11.20 -11.11 -7.74
CA LEU A 166 10.76 -11.76 -8.98
C LEU A 166 9.80 -10.83 -9.72
N ALA A 167 10.11 -10.53 -10.98
CA ALA A 167 9.26 -9.75 -11.87
C ALA A 167 8.31 -10.68 -12.63
N PHE A 168 7.01 -10.48 -12.48
CA PHE A 168 5.98 -11.28 -13.16
C PHE A 168 5.14 -10.42 -14.10
N SER A 169 4.80 -10.99 -15.27
CA SER A 169 3.81 -10.44 -16.21
C SER A 169 2.39 -10.78 -15.74
N ASN A 170 1.45 -9.85 -15.90
CA ASN A 170 0.08 -9.94 -15.37
C ASN A 170 -0.88 -10.85 -16.17
N ARG A 171 -0.40 -11.75 -17.04
CA ARG A 171 -1.28 -12.62 -17.85
C ARG A 171 -1.70 -13.88 -17.09
N GLY A 172 -3.00 -14.18 -17.09
CA GLY A 172 -3.55 -15.50 -16.72
C GLY A 172 -3.70 -15.78 -15.23
N LEU A 173 -4.37 -14.90 -14.46
CA LEU A 173 -4.72 -15.17 -13.07
C LEU A 173 -6.01 -16.00 -13.01
N ALA A 174 -5.91 -17.27 -12.62
CA ALA A 174 -7.04 -18.14 -12.35
C ALA A 174 -7.72 -17.78 -11.01
N GLN A 175 -9.05 -17.98 -10.94
CA GLN A 175 -9.86 -17.79 -9.73
C GLN A 175 -9.75 -18.99 -8.79
N PRO A 176 -9.39 -18.82 -7.51
CA PRO A 176 -9.37 -19.90 -6.52
C PRO A 176 -10.67 -20.01 -5.72
N ARG A 177 -10.79 -21.14 -5.00
CA ARG A 177 -11.95 -21.57 -4.21
C ARG A 177 -11.68 -21.48 -2.69
N SER A 178 -12.65 -20.98 -1.94
CA SER A 178 -13.15 -21.39 -0.60
C SER A 178 -12.74 -20.61 0.68
N GLY A 179 -13.74 -19.89 1.23
CA GLY A 179 -14.22 -20.00 2.61
C GLY A 179 -13.41 -19.40 3.77
N ARG A 180 -12.36 -18.61 3.55
CA ARG A 180 -11.53 -18.03 4.63
C ARG A 180 -11.56 -16.50 4.70
N GLN A 181 -11.26 -15.96 5.89
CA GLN A 181 -11.04 -14.53 6.13
C GLN A 181 -9.57 -14.19 5.89
N ALA A 182 -9.29 -13.24 5.00
CA ALA A 182 -7.92 -12.90 4.63
C ALA A 182 -7.73 -11.41 4.36
N CYS A 183 -6.49 -10.96 4.52
CA CYS A 183 -6.08 -9.58 4.29
C CYS A 183 -5.47 -9.41 2.89
N PRO A 184 -5.55 -8.23 2.26
CA PRO A 184 -4.93 -7.93 0.98
C PRO A 184 -3.40 -7.73 1.02
#